data_AF-A0A2D8KIT9-F1
#
_entry.id   AF-A0A2D8KIT9-F1
#
_cell.length_a   1.000
_cell.length_b   1.000
_cell.length_c   1.000
_cell.angle_alpha   90.00
_cell.angle_beta   90.00
_cell.angle_gamma   90.00
#
_symmetry.space_group_name_H-M   'P 1'
#
loop_
_entity.id
_entity.type
_entity.pdbx_description
1 polymer ?
#
loop_
_entity_poly.entity_id
_entity_poly.type
_entity_poly.pdbx_seq_one_letter_code
_entity_poly.pdbx_strand_id
1 'polypeptide(L)' 'MSIKQNYWKINLKYLLFLLSIWFMVSFGFGILFVEQLNQLKFGGFKLGFW' A
#
# COMPACT_ATOMS: atom_id res chain seq x y z
N MET A 1 8.97 -19.34 27.54
CA MET A 1 8.83 -19.14 26.08
C MET A 1 10.09 -18.42 25.59
N SER A 2 10.77 -18.93 24.57
CA SER A 2 12.08 -18.42 24.14
C SER A 2 11.96 -16.99 23.57
N ILE A 3 12.86 -16.09 23.98
CA ILE A 3 12.89 -14.66 23.58
C ILE A 3 12.81 -14.49 22.05
N LYS A 4 13.38 -15.44 21.28
CA LYS A 4 13.35 -15.44 19.81
C LYS A 4 11.93 -15.56 19.23
N GLN A 5 11.05 -16.33 19.86
CA GLN A 5 9.69 -16.54 19.36
C GLN A 5 8.85 -15.26 19.46
N ASN A 6 9.08 -14.45 20.49
CA ASN A 6 8.34 -13.20 20.69
C ASN A 6 8.75 -12.13 19.66
N TYR A 7 10.05 -12.02 19.37
CA TYR A 7 10.58 -11.12 18.34
C TYR A 7 10.03 -11.43 16.94
N TRP A 8 10.00 -12.71 16.56
CA TRP A 8 9.46 -13.13 15.26
C TRP A 8 8.00 -12.72 15.08
N LYS A 9 7.18 -12.93 16.12
CA LYS A 9 5.75 -12.61 16.10
C LYS A 9 5.49 -11.10 15.97
N ILE A 10 6.31 -10.27 16.62
CA ILE A 10 6.25 -8.82 16.52
C ILE A 10 6.61 -8.34 15.11
N ASN A 11 7.71 -8.85 14.54
CA ASN A 11 8.13 -8.49 13.18
C ASN A 11 7.08 -8.89 12.13
N LEU A 12 6.46 -10.06 12.26
CA LEU A 12 5.36 -10.48 11.39
C LEU A 12 4.17 -9.52 11.45
N LYS A 13 3.84 -8.99 12.63
CA LYS A 13 2.76 -8.00 12.78
C LYS A 13 3.11 -6.70 12.04
N TYR A 14 4.34 -6.22 12.15
CA TYR A 14 4.80 -5.05 11.39
C TYR A 14 4.80 -5.30 9.89
N LEU A 15 5.29 -6.46 9.44
CA LEU A 15 5.28 -6.85 8.03
C LEU A 15 3.86 -6.86 7.48
N LEU A 16 2.91 -7.46 8.20
CA LEU A 16 1.51 -7.51 7.79
C LEU A 16 0.92 -6.10 7.70
N PHE A 17 1.23 -5.22 8.65
CA PHE A 17 0.76 -3.84 8.63
C PHE A 17 1.34 -3.05 7.47
N LEU A 18 2.65 -3.21 7.20
CA LEU A 18 3.31 -2.59 6.06
C LEU A 18 2.71 -3.07 4.73
N LEU A 19 2.49 -4.38 4.60
CA LEU A 19 1.87 -4.99 3.42
C LEU A 19 0.43 -4.52 3.21
N SER A 20 -0.35 -4.40 4.29
CA SER A 20 -1.72 -3.87 4.21
C SER A 20 -1.75 -2.41 3.77
N ILE A 21 -0.86 -1.56 4.31
CA ILE A 21 -0.75 -0.16 3.88
C ILE A 21 -0.30 -0.10 2.43
N TRP A 22 0.75 -0.84 2.08
CA TRP A 22 1.24 -0.91 0.71
C TRP A 22 0.14 -1.34 -0.26
N PHE A 23 -0.62 -2.38 0.07
CA PHE A 23 -1.75 -2.84 -0.74
C PHE A 23 -2.86 -1.79 -0.84
N MET A 24 -3.25 -1.16 0.27
CA MET A 24 -4.26 -0.09 0.25
C MET A 24 -3.81 1.11 -0.58
N VAL A 25 -2.54 1.50 -0.51
CA VAL A 25 -2.03 2.65 -1.26
C VAL A 25 -1.88 2.31 -2.74
N SER A 26 -1.28 1.17 -3.08
CA SER A 26 -1.07 0.78 -4.49
C SER A 26 -2.37 0.42 -5.21
N PHE A 27 -3.32 -0.27 -4.56
CA PHE A 27 -4.55 -0.72 -5.21
C PHE A 27 -5.77 0.12 -4.82
N GLY A 28 -5.87 0.55 -3.57
CA GLY A 28 -7.02 1.32 -3.09
C GLY A 28 -7.07 2.76 -3.62
N PHE A 29 -5.92 3.45 -3.72
CA PHE A 29 -5.91 4.83 -4.23
C PHE A 29 -6.15 4.90 -5.75
N GLY A 30 -5.68 3.90 -6.50
CA GLY A 30 -6.00 3.78 -7.94
C GLY A 30 -7.48 3.53 -8.22
N ILE A 31 -8.27 3.05 -7.24
CA ILE A 31 -9.71 2.81 -7.38
C ILE A 31 -10.53 3.98 -6.81
N LEU A 32 -10.23 4.41 -5.58
CA LEU A 32 -11.01 5.45 -4.89
C LEU A 32 -10.65 6.87 -5.32
N PHE A 33 -9.37 7.13 -5.61
CA PHE A 33 -8.87 8.44 -6.04
C PHE A 33 -8.59 8.48 -7.55
N VAL A 34 -9.13 7.50 -8.29
CA VAL A 34 -8.95 7.37 -9.73
C VAL A 34 -9.35 8.64 -10.47
N GLU A 35 -10.44 9.31 -10.05
CA GLU A 35 -10.95 10.50 -10.70
C GLU A 35 -10.03 11.70 -10.47
N GLN A 36 -9.55 11.90 -9.24
CA GLN A 36 -8.62 12.97 -8.88
C GLN A 36 -7.25 12.75 -9.53
N LEU A 37 -6.76 11.51 -9.55
CA LEU A 37 -5.51 11.17 -10.22
C LEU A 37 -5.62 11.28 -11.75
N ASN A 38 -6.77 10.95 -12.33
CA ASN A 38 -7.02 11.12 -13.77
C ASN A 38 -7.08 12.59 -14.22
N GLN A 39 -7.30 13.54 -13.30
CA GLN A 39 -7.18 14.97 -13.59
C GLN A 39 -5.71 15.38 -13.79
N LEU A 40 -4.78 14.71 -13.12
CA LEU A 40 -3.35 14.90 -13.29
C LEU A 40 -2.88 14.08 -14.49
N LYS A 41 -2.69 14.77 -15.62
CA LYS A 41 -2.14 14.17 -16.85
C LYS A 41 -0.63 14.33 -16.84
N PHE A 42 0.10 13.26 -16.56
CA PHE A 42 1.55 13.25 -16.71
C PHE A 42 1.91 12.78 -18.12
N GLY A 43 2.43 13.68 -18.96
CA GLY A 43 2.97 13.34 -20.28
C GLY A 43 1.97 12.73 -21.28
N GLY A 44 0.65 12.94 -21.09
CA GLY A 44 -0.40 12.39 -21.96
C GLY A 44 -1.08 11.12 -21.43
N PHE A 45 -0.59 10.55 -20.33
CA PHE A 45 -1.20 9.39 -19.66
C PHE A 45 -1.95 9.83 -18.40
N LYS A 46 -3.05 9.13 -18.09
CA LYS A 46 -3.86 9.40 -16.90
C LYS A 46 -3.26 8.67 -15.69
N LEU A 47 -2.89 9.41 -14.65
CA LEU A 47 -2.27 8.83 -13.44
C LEU A 47 -3.22 7.98 -12.59
N GLY A 48 -4.54 8.01 -12.83
CA GLY A 48 -5.46 7.13 -12.12
C GLY A 48 -5.34 5.66 -12.52
N PHE A 49 -4.76 5.37 -13.69
CA PHE A 49 -4.49 4.02 -14.20
C PHE A 49 -3.02 3.80 -14.53
N TRP A 50 -2.15 4.64 -13.97
CA TRP A 50 -0.70 4.49 -14.04
C TRP A 50 -0.24 3.69 -12.83
#